data_AF-A0A4S3JVY7-F1
#
_entry.id   AF-A0A4S3JVY7-F1
#
_cell.length_a   1.000
_cell.length_b   1.000
_cell.length_c   1.000
_cell.angle_alpha   90.00
_cell.angle_beta   90.00
_cell.angle_gamma   90.00
#
_symmetry.space_group_name_H-M   'P 1'
#
loop_
_entity.id
_entity.type
_entity.pdbx_description
1 polymer ?
#
loop_
_entity_poly.entity_id
_entity_poly.type
_entity_poly.pdbx_seq_one_letter_code
_entity_poly.pdbx_strand_id
1 'polypeptide(L)'
;MKLVTEISSGGSIILDSSFLDLSKPGSRNLIVFYLYILTGVPEHSKSIIDVLSKQANSGWQSMKMLNFSDWFQASSILQLSVYIHDSTYELFLNGNHIGVPQGYGNKNVAHVQYEVSKEPFALLPELRITTHTT
;
A
#
# COMPACT_ATOMS: atom_id res chain seq x y z
N MET A 1 9.04 -8.98 2.58
CA MET A 1 8.86 -10.45 2.52
C MET A 1 8.88 -10.89 1.07
N LYS A 2 9.68 -11.92 0.74
CA LYS A 2 9.63 -12.58 -0.58
C LYS A 2 8.43 -13.54 -0.60
N LEU A 3 7.65 -13.51 -1.67
CA LEU A 3 6.52 -14.43 -1.85
C LEU A 3 7.01 -15.82 -2.28
N VAL A 4 6.30 -16.85 -1.85
CA VAL A 4 6.58 -18.25 -2.24
C VAL A 4 6.40 -18.43 -3.74
N THR A 5 5.37 -17.80 -4.30
CA THR A 5 5.05 -17.77 -5.73
C THR A 5 4.80 -16.32 -6.13
N GLU A 6 5.28 -15.93 -7.31
CA GLU A 6 4.95 -14.61 -7.86
C GLU A 6 3.46 -14.51 -8.16
N ILE A 7 2.86 -13.36 -7.90
CA ILE A 7 1.44 -13.10 -8.22
C ILE A 7 1.38 -12.41 -9.58
N SER A 8 0.83 -13.10 -10.58
CA SER A 8 0.63 -12.58 -11.93
C SER A 8 -0.78 -12.01 -12.12
N SER A 9 -1.08 -11.56 -13.35
CA SER A 9 -2.42 -11.14 -13.76
C SER A 9 -3.48 -12.20 -13.40
N GLY A 10 -4.60 -11.75 -12.84
CA GLY A 10 -5.67 -12.57 -12.28
C GLY A 10 -5.49 -12.94 -10.80
N GLY A 11 -4.30 -12.72 -10.22
CA GLY A 11 -4.04 -12.94 -8.81
C GLY A 11 -4.34 -11.72 -7.93
N SER A 12 -4.24 -11.92 -6.60
CA SER A 12 -4.46 -10.86 -5.63
C SER A 12 -3.61 -10.99 -4.36
N ILE A 13 -3.44 -9.86 -3.68
CA ILE A 13 -2.76 -9.73 -2.40
C ILE A 13 -3.69 -8.97 -1.45
N ILE A 14 -3.89 -9.49 -0.25
CA ILE A 14 -4.71 -8.87 0.79
C ILE A 14 -3.83 -8.67 2.02
N LEU A 15 -3.78 -7.45 2.53
CA LEU A 15 -3.14 -7.08 3.78
C LEU A 15 -4.20 -6.65 4.78
N ASP A 16 -4.24 -7.33 5.93
CA ASP A 16 -5.16 -7.01 7.02
C ASP A 16 -4.39 -6.54 8.26
N SER A 17 -4.90 -5.47 8.88
CA SER A 17 -4.57 -5.05 10.23
C SER A 17 -5.84 -4.94 11.06
N SER A 18 -5.86 -5.62 12.20
CA SER A 18 -6.97 -5.52 13.16
C SER A 18 -6.94 -4.22 13.99
N PHE A 19 -5.99 -3.33 13.71
CA PHE A 19 -5.83 -2.06 14.40
C PHE A 19 -5.51 -0.95 13.40
N LEU A 20 -6.24 0.15 13.53
CA LEU A 20 -6.01 1.39 12.81
C LEU A 20 -6.24 2.55 13.79
N ASP A 21 -5.18 3.20 14.26
CA ASP A 21 -5.27 4.40 15.09
C ASP A 21 -4.68 5.60 14.35
N LEU A 22 -5.57 6.51 13.97
CA LEU A 22 -5.27 7.70 13.18
C LEU A 22 -5.41 8.98 13.99
N SER A 23 -5.65 8.84 15.30
CA SER A 23 -5.89 9.96 16.20
C SER A 23 -4.67 10.86 16.30
N LYS A 24 -3.45 10.30 16.22
CA LYS A 24 -2.19 11.02 16.39
C LYS A 24 -1.60 11.46 15.05
N PRO A 25 -1.06 12.69 14.92
CA PRO A 25 -0.50 13.16 13.65
C PRO A 25 0.57 12.25 13.03
N GLY A 26 1.43 11.62 13.85
CA GLY A 26 2.46 10.69 13.39
C GLY A 26 1.92 9.39 12.78
N SER A 27 0.72 8.97 13.17
CA SER A 27 0.09 7.76 12.64
C SER A 27 -0.65 7.99 11.33
N ARG A 28 -0.95 9.25 10.97
CA ARG A 28 -1.60 9.61 9.69
C ARG A 28 -0.67 9.52 8.48
N ASN A 29 0.60 9.21 8.72
CA ASN A 29 1.58 8.96 7.69
C ASN A 29 1.71 7.45 7.47
N LEU A 30 0.69 6.89 6.81
CA LEU A 30 0.57 5.45 6.61
C LEU A 30 0.99 5.07 5.20
N ILE A 31 2.07 4.29 5.09
CA ILE A 31 2.53 3.72 3.82
C ILE A 31 2.14 2.24 3.83
N VAL A 32 1.04 1.91 3.14
CA VAL A 32 0.42 0.57 3.23
C VAL A 32 1.03 -0.43 2.24
N PHE A 33 1.71 0.04 1.19
CA PHE A 33 2.18 -0.87 0.14
C PHE A 33 3.48 -0.40 -0.50
N TYR A 34 4.51 -1.24 -0.41
CA TYR A 34 5.72 -1.13 -1.21
C TYR A 34 5.77 -2.25 -2.25
N LEU A 35 5.76 -1.86 -3.52
CA LEU A 35 6.26 -2.69 -4.62
C LEU A 35 7.73 -2.27 -4.94
N TYR A 36 8.65 -2.31 -3.96
CA TYR A 36 10.04 -1.78 -4.01
C TYR A 36 10.15 -0.29 -4.48
N ILE A 37 10.78 0.68 -3.80
CA ILE A 37 12.14 0.74 -3.20
C ILE A 37 12.21 1.92 -2.21
N LEU A 38 12.58 1.68 -0.96
CA LEU A 38 13.03 2.63 0.06
C LEU A 38 13.74 3.95 -0.40
N THR A 39 13.26 5.12 0.03
CA THR A 39 13.71 5.88 1.25
C THR A 39 13.12 7.30 1.23
N GLY A 40 12.46 7.70 2.32
CA GLY A 40 12.16 9.10 2.66
C GLY A 40 10.69 9.49 2.52
N VAL A 41 10.07 9.85 3.65
CA VAL A 41 8.75 10.50 3.65
C VAL A 41 8.95 12.01 3.51
N PRO A 42 8.35 12.68 2.51
CA PRO A 42 8.29 14.13 2.51
C PRO A 42 7.45 14.64 3.68
N GLU A 43 7.94 15.67 4.38
CA GLU A 43 7.20 16.38 5.42
C GLU A 43 5.99 17.10 4.81
N HIS A 44 4.83 16.45 4.78
CA HIS A 44 3.58 17.11 4.47
C HIS A 44 2.59 16.94 5.62
N SER A 45 2.23 18.08 6.22
CA SER A 45 1.26 18.26 7.30
C SER A 45 -0.20 18.12 6.84
N LYS A 46 -0.45 17.32 5.80
CA LYS A 46 -1.80 16.96 5.33
C LYS A 46 -1.94 15.45 5.38
N SER A 47 -3.05 14.97 5.94
CA SER A 47 -3.37 13.55 5.98
C SER A 47 -3.71 13.10 4.55
N ILE A 48 -2.70 12.60 3.84
CA ILE A 48 -2.81 12.10 2.47
C ILE A 48 -2.30 10.67 2.40
N ILE A 49 -2.90 9.87 1.51
CA ILE A 49 -2.36 8.58 1.09
C ILE A 49 -1.71 8.82 -0.26
N ASP A 50 -0.43 8.48 -0.40
CA ASP A 50 0.28 8.58 -1.68
C ASP A 50 0.56 7.18 -2.23
N VAL A 51 0.14 6.94 -3.46
CA VAL A 51 0.45 5.72 -4.20
C VAL A 51 1.63 6.05 -5.08
N LEU A 52 2.78 5.46 -4.76
CA LEU A 52 4.04 5.72 -5.42
C LEU A 52 4.49 4.52 -6.26
N SER A 53 5.19 4.79 -7.35
CA SER A 53 5.91 3.76 -8.12
C SER A 53 7.31 4.25 -8.47
N LYS A 54 8.22 3.31 -8.77
CA LYS A 54 9.51 3.64 -9.38
C LYS A 54 10.23 2.44 -9.95
N GLN A 55 10.94 2.69 -11.04
CA GLN A 55 11.86 1.75 -11.66
C GLN A 55 13.09 1.47 -10.78
N ALA A 56 13.75 0.32 -11.00
CA ALA A 56 15.06 0.04 -10.42
C ALA A 56 16.04 1.18 -10.73
N ASN A 57 16.81 1.60 -9.73
CA ASN A 57 17.79 2.69 -9.82
C ASN A 57 17.20 4.09 -10.16
N SER A 58 15.89 4.28 -10.03
CA SER A 58 15.20 5.57 -10.23
C SER A 58 14.57 6.08 -8.94
N GLY A 59 14.31 7.40 -8.88
CA GLY A 59 13.58 8.02 -7.78
C GLY A 59 12.07 7.74 -7.82
N TRP A 60 11.37 7.95 -6.70
CA TRP A 60 9.92 7.78 -6.59
C TRP A 60 9.13 8.76 -7.45
N GLN A 61 8.06 8.24 -8.05
CA GLN A 61 7.07 9.01 -8.77
C GLN A 61 5.70 8.79 -8.12
N SER A 62 5.04 9.89 -7.78
CA SER A 62 3.64 9.84 -7.32
C SER A 62 2.73 9.49 -8.50
N MET A 63 1.96 8.43 -8.30
CA MET A 63 0.96 7.96 -9.25
C MET A 63 -0.41 8.53 -8.91
N LYS A 64 -0.73 8.61 -7.61
CA LYS A 64 -2.01 9.11 -7.12
C LYS A 64 -1.90 9.57 -5.68
N MET A 65 -2.39 10.77 -5.40
CA MET A 65 -2.56 11.31 -4.06
C MET A 65 -4.04 11.30 -3.69
N LEU A 66 -4.34 10.91 -2.46
CA LEU A 66 -5.71 10.81 -1.93
C LEU A 66 -5.80 11.53 -0.60
N ASN A 67 -6.97 12.08 -0.30
CA ASN A 67 -7.23 12.60 1.03
C ASN A 67 -7.53 11.43 1.99
N PHE A 68 -6.78 11.38 3.08
CA PHE A 68 -6.87 10.32 4.08
C PHE A 68 -8.20 10.35 4.84
N SER A 69 -8.81 11.53 4.96
CA SER A 69 -10.10 11.71 5.61
C SER A 69 -11.22 10.96 4.92
N ASP A 70 -11.16 10.70 3.62
CA ASP A 70 -12.38 10.29 2.92
C ASP A 70 -12.66 8.79 3.09
N TRP A 71 -11.64 8.00 3.41
CA TRP A 71 -11.69 6.53 3.35
C TRP A 71 -11.64 5.82 4.70
N PHE A 72 -11.31 6.55 5.77
CA PHE A 72 -11.02 5.98 7.08
C PHE A 72 -11.89 6.50 8.23
N GLN A 73 -12.87 7.37 7.97
CA GLN A 73 -13.61 8.08 9.03
C GLN A 73 -14.30 7.20 10.07
N ALA A 74 -14.59 5.93 9.73
CA ALA A 74 -15.33 5.02 10.59
C ALA A 74 -14.63 3.68 10.86
N SER A 75 -13.38 3.49 10.41
CA SER A 75 -12.71 2.19 10.53
C SER A 75 -11.65 2.19 11.62
N SER A 76 -11.73 1.20 12.52
CA SER A 76 -10.66 0.85 13.46
C SER A 76 -9.77 -0.28 12.94
N ILE A 77 -10.00 -0.71 11.69
CA ILE A 77 -9.24 -1.76 11.00
C ILE A 77 -8.74 -1.25 9.65
N LEU A 78 -7.73 -1.92 9.13
CA LEU A 78 -7.26 -1.72 7.77
C LEU A 78 -7.33 -3.03 7.01
N GLN A 79 -7.96 -3.00 5.85
CA GLN A 79 -7.82 -4.00 4.80
C GLN A 79 -7.39 -3.30 3.52
N LEU A 80 -6.23 -3.69 2.99
CA LEU A 80 -5.80 -3.35 1.64
C LEU A 80 -5.86 -4.61 0.79
N SER A 81 -6.66 -4.58 -0.28
CA SER A 81 -6.61 -5.59 -1.33
C SER A 81 -5.97 -5.00 -2.58
N VAL A 82 -5.13 -5.78 -3.26
CA VAL A 82 -4.51 -5.43 -4.53
C VAL A 82 -4.79 -6.54 -5.52
N TYR A 83 -5.54 -6.24 -6.57
CA TYR A 83 -5.79 -7.14 -7.70
C TYR A 83 -4.88 -6.77 -8.86
N ILE A 84 -4.27 -7.78 -9.47
CA ILE A 84 -3.32 -7.59 -10.55
C ILE A 84 -4.03 -7.89 -11.87
N HIS A 85 -4.06 -6.90 -12.76
CA HIS A 85 -4.51 -7.05 -14.13
C HIS A 85 -3.34 -6.92 -15.11
N ASP A 86 -3.60 -7.03 -16.41
CA ASP A 86 -2.53 -6.98 -17.42
C ASP A 86 -1.84 -5.62 -17.53
N SER A 87 -2.50 -4.53 -17.12
CA SER A 87 -1.99 -3.17 -17.24
C SER A 87 -2.31 -2.26 -16.06
N THR A 88 -3.07 -2.74 -15.08
CA THR A 88 -3.44 -1.97 -13.88
C THR A 88 -3.26 -2.80 -12.61
N TYR A 89 -3.08 -2.11 -11.50
CA TYR A 89 -3.34 -2.62 -10.17
C TYR A 89 -4.63 -1.99 -9.67
N GLU A 90 -5.57 -2.80 -9.22
CA GLU A 90 -6.80 -2.33 -8.59
C GLU A 90 -6.65 -2.47 -7.07
N LEU A 91 -6.51 -1.34 -6.40
CA LEU A 91 -6.34 -1.24 -4.96
C LEU A 91 -7.70 -0.98 -4.32
N PHE A 92 -8.00 -1.73 -3.26
CA PHE A 92 -9.18 -1.54 -2.42
C PHE A 92 -8.73 -1.30 -0.99
N LEU A 93 -9.04 -0.14 -0.43
CA LEU A 93 -8.70 0.23 0.93
C LEU A 93 -9.98 0.37 1.75
N ASN A 94 -10.23 -0.57 2.66
CA ASN A 94 -11.50 -0.68 3.39
C ASN A 94 -12.73 -0.59 2.46
N GLY A 95 -12.64 -1.20 1.27
CA GLY A 95 -13.68 -1.18 0.24
C GLY A 95 -13.66 0.01 -0.73
N ASN A 96 -12.85 1.04 -0.48
CA ASN A 96 -12.69 2.17 -1.41
C ASN A 96 -11.70 1.83 -2.51
N HIS A 97 -12.08 2.11 -3.77
CA HIS A 97 -11.40 1.59 -4.95
C HIS A 97 -10.55 2.63 -5.68
N ILE A 98 -9.35 2.21 -6.09
CA ILE A 98 -8.46 2.93 -7.02
C ILE A 98 -7.82 1.96 -8.00
N GLY A 99 -7.98 2.25 -9.29
CA GLY A 99 -7.07 1.75 -10.32
C GLY A 99 -5.82 2.62 -10.43
N VAL A 100 -4.65 1.99 -10.50
CA VAL A 100 -3.38 2.62 -10.90
C VAL A 100 -2.75 1.86 -12.07
N PRO A 101 -2.23 2.55 -13.10
CA PRO A 101 -1.54 1.88 -14.18
C PRO A 101 -0.26 1.21 -13.67
N GLN A 102 0.06 0.04 -14.23
CA GLN A 102 1.34 -0.61 -14.00
C GLN A 102 2.43 0.25 -14.66
N GLY A 103 3.22 0.96 -13.84
CA GLY A 103 4.22 1.89 -14.35
C GLY A 103 5.40 1.21 -15.03
N TYR A 104 6.11 0.33 -14.32
CA TYR A 104 7.43 -0.16 -14.72
C TYR A 104 7.65 -1.65 -14.40
N GLY A 105 8.39 -2.35 -15.27
CA GLY A 105 9.01 -3.64 -14.95
C GLY A 105 8.14 -4.88 -15.17
N ASN A 106 8.53 -5.97 -14.49
CA ASN A 106 7.84 -7.26 -14.52
C ASN A 106 6.45 -7.10 -13.90
N LYS A 107 5.40 -7.51 -14.61
CA LYS A 107 3.99 -7.32 -14.18
C LYS A 107 3.60 -8.15 -12.96
N ASN A 108 4.46 -9.09 -12.59
CA ASN A 108 4.25 -9.97 -11.46
C ASN A 108 4.76 -9.33 -10.17
N VAL A 109 4.07 -9.61 -9.07
CA VAL A 109 4.49 -9.22 -7.73
C VAL A 109 5.25 -10.37 -7.08
N ALA A 110 6.53 -10.17 -6.81
CA ALA A 110 7.40 -11.17 -6.15
C ALA A 110 7.68 -10.85 -4.67
N HIS A 111 7.44 -9.60 -4.26
CA HIS A 111 7.77 -9.11 -2.92
C HIS A 111 6.67 -8.19 -2.41
N VAL A 112 6.35 -8.33 -1.12
CA VAL A 112 5.47 -7.41 -0.38
C VAL A 112 6.22 -6.93 0.84
N GLN A 113 6.22 -5.63 1.08
CA GLN A 113 6.88 -5.04 2.23
C GLN A 113 5.99 -3.96 2.85
N TYR A 114 6.02 -3.95 4.18
CA TYR A 114 5.40 -2.94 5.03
C TYR A 114 6.51 -2.27 5.84
N GLU A 115 6.50 -0.95 5.93
CA GLU A 115 7.47 -0.18 6.70
C GLU A 115 6.76 0.96 7.44
N VAL A 116 7.20 1.20 8.67
CA VAL A 116 6.83 2.36 9.46
C VAL A 116 8.07 3.03 9.98
N SER A 117 8.13 4.36 9.85
CA SER A 117 9.34 5.14 10.12
C SER A 117 9.25 6.00 11.38
N LYS A 118 8.05 6.26 11.92
CA LYS A 118 7.86 7.14 13.07
C LYS A 118 6.72 6.64 13.97
N GLU A 119 6.98 6.60 15.27
CA GLU A 119 5.93 6.45 16.28
C GLU A 119 5.14 7.76 16.43
N PRO A 120 3.86 7.67 16.82
CA PRO A 120 3.05 6.48 17.05
C PRO A 120 2.60 5.81 15.74
N PHE A 121 2.62 4.48 15.69
CA PHE A 121 2.23 3.73 14.49
C PHE A 121 0.71 3.67 14.32
N ALA A 122 0.25 3.77 13.06
CA ALA A 122 -1.17 3.61 12.72
C ALA A 122 -1.66 2.17 12.75
N LEU A 123 -0.78 1.22 12.44
CA LEU A 123 -1.11 -0.20 12.38
C LEU A 123 -0.25 -0.98 13.37
N LEU A 124 -0.60 -2.25 13.53
CA LEU A 124 0.26 -3.21 14.20
C LEU A 124 1.59 -3.38 13.44
N PRO A 125 2.70 -3.70 14.16
CA PRO A 125 3.98 -4.04 13.53
C PRO A 125 3.88 -5.24 12.59
N GLU A 126 2.97 -6.16 12.88
CA GLU A 126 2.72 -7.36 12.09
C GLU A 126 1.38 -7.25 11.37
N LEU A 127 1.42 -7.38 10.04
CA LEU A 127 0.24 -7.43 9.19
C LEU A 127 0.02 -8.86 8.70
N ARG A 128 -1.25 -9.26 8.60
CA ARG A 128 -1.59 -10.53 7.97
C ARG A 128 -1.59 -10.31 6.46
N ILE A 129 -0.84 -11.14 5.73
CA ILE A 129 -0.80 -11.11 4.26
C ILE A 129 -1.41 -12.42 3.73
N THR A 130 -2.42 -12.30 2.87
CA THR A 130 -3.03 -13.41 2.14
C THR A 130 -2.80 -13.20 0.65
N THR A 131 -2.41 -14.24 -0.08
CA THR A 131 -2.18 -14.16 -1.53
C THR A 131 -3.00 -15.21 -2.27
N HIS A 132 -3.58 -14.83 -3.40
CA HIS A 132 -4.28 -15.74 -4.30
C HIS A 132 -3.53 -15.75 -5.64
N THR A 133 -3.17 -16.96 -6.08
CA THR A 133 -2.52 -17.20 -7.37
C THR A 133 -3.50 -17.90 -8.30
N THR A 134 -3.34 -17.68 -9.59
CA THR A 134 -4.08 -18.33 -10.67
C THR A 134 -3.34 -19.56 -11.19
#